data_AF-A0A0U5GKY0-F1
#
_entry.id   AF-A0A0U5GKY0-F1
#
_cell.length_a   1.000
_cell.length_b   1.000
_cell.length_c   1.000
_cell.angle_alpha   90.00
_cell.angle_beta   90.00
_cell.angle_gamma   90.00
#
_symmetry.space_group_name_H-M   'P 1'
#
loop_
_entity.id
_entity.type
_entity.pdbx_description
1 polymer ?
#
loop_
_entity_poly.entity_id
_entity_poly.type
_entity_poly.pdbx_seq_one_letter_code
_entity_poly.pdbx_strand_id
1 'polypeptide(L)'
;MESIAASARIVLHIQRETALHVDYCASFGLSKEEMEKLPEKMECTAYSRYILDVGQSEDWLALQVALAPCLIGYGAIAQRLYTEEKTLRDGNRYWKWIENYVAEDYTEAVRLGSELLETHMRKVSPSRMEELIKIFIRATELEIEFWSMGLGSGRQ
;
A
#
# COMPACT_ATOMS: atom_id res chain seq x y z
N MET A 1 13.14 19.26 -11.29
CA MET A 1 11.78 19.56 -11.79
C MET A 1 11.06 18.29 -12.25
N GLU A 2 11.69 17.41 -13.02
CA GLU A 2 11.08 16.11 -13.42
C GLU A 2 10.68 15.24 -12.22
N SER A 3 11.52 15.16 -11.18
CA SER A 3 11.21 14.42 -9.95
C SER A 3 9.96 14.97 -9.23
N ILE A 4 9.82 16.30 -9.12
CA ILE A 4 8.66 16.96 -8.53
C ILE A 4 7.39 16.64 -9.34
N ALA A 5 7.48 16.71 -10.67
CA ALA A 5 6.36 16.37 -11.55
C ALA A 5 5.97 14.89 -11.43
N ALA A 6 6.94 13.98 -11.28
CA ALA A 6 6.69 12.56 -11.04
C ALA A 6 5.98 12.33 -9.70
N SER A 7 6.45 12.93 -8.61
CA SER A 7 5.80 12.84 -7.30
C SER A 7 4.38 13.40 -7.31
N ALA A 8 4.14 14.53 -7.99
CA ALA A 8 2.80 15.10 -8.12
C ALA A 8 1.83 14.16 -8.87
N ARG A 9 2.31 13.45 -9.91
CA ARG A 9 1.50 12.44 -10.61
C ARG A 9 1.11 11.28 -9.70
N ILE A 10 2.01 10.83 -8.83
CA ILE A 10 1.72 9.78 -7.84
C ILE A 10 0.63 10.24 -6.88
N VAL A 11 0.74 11.47 -6.33
CA VAL A 11 -0.27 12.03 -5.43
C VAL A 11 -1.63 12.15 -6.12
N LEU A 12 -1.68 12.63 -7.36
CA LEU A 12 -2.91 12.72 -8.14
C LEU A 12 -3.50 11.34 -8.47
N HIS A 13 -2.67 10.32 -8.66
CA HIS A 13 -3.12 8.95 -8.84
C HIS A 13 -3.76 8.41 -7.56
N ILE A 14 -3.11 8.57 -6.40
CA ILE A 14 -3.67 8.21 -5.09
C ILE A 14 -5.00 8.93 -4.84
N GLN A 15 -5.10 10.21 -5.19
CA GLN A 15 -6.34 10.96 -5.07
C GLN A 15 -7.48 10.35 -5.91
N ARG A 16 -7.20 9.96 -7.15
CA ARG A 16 -8.18 9.31 -8.04
C ARG A 16 -8.57 7.94 -7.51
N GLU A 17 -7.60 7.15 -7.04
CA GLU A 17 -7.84 5.84 -6.44
C GLU A 17 -8.71 5.95 -5.18
N THR A 18 -8.46 6.96 -4.34
CA THR A 18 -9.27 7.24 -3.14
C THR A 18 -10.74 7.46 -3.51
N ALA A 19 -11.03 8.14 -4.62
CA ALA A 19 -12.40 8.31 -5.09
C ALA A 19 -13.04 6.97 -5.49
N LEU A 20 -12.29 6.07 -6.15
CA LEU A 20 -12.76 4.72 -6.48
C LEU A 20 -13.07 3.89 -5.23
N HIS A 21 -12.25 4.03 -4.17
CA HIS A 21 -12.51 3.36 -2.89
C HIS A 21 -13.76 3.90 -2.19
N VAL A 22 -14.00 5.22 -2.26
CA VAL A 22 -15.24 5.83 -1.74
C VAL A 22 -16.47 5.31 -2.50
N ASP A 23 -16.40 5.24 -3.83
CA ASP A 23 -17.47 4.69 -4.66
C ASP A 23 -17.68 3.19 -4.37
N TYR A 24 -16.60 2.45 -4.14
CA TYR A 24 -16.68 1.05 -3.75
C TYR A 24 -17.36 0.89 -2.39
N CYS A 25 -17.00 1.69 -1.38
CA CYS A 25 -17.68 1.74 -0.08
C CYS A 25 -19.18 2.07 -0.20
N ALA A 26 -19.56 2.94 -1.15
CA ALA A 26 -20.98 3.22 -1.41
C ALA A 26 -21.75 1.97 -1.86
N SER A 27 -21.13 1.01 -2.57
CA SER A 27 -21.75 -0.28 -2.89
C SER A 27 -22.00 -1.18 -1.66
N PHE A 28 -21.38 -0.86 -0.52
CA PHE A 28 -21.64 -1.49 0.78
C PHE A 28 -22.65 -0.70 1.62
N GLY A 29 -23.19 0.41 1.09
CA GLY A 29 -24.12 1.28 1.81
C GLY A 29 -23.44 2.28 2.75
N LEU A 30 -22.13 2.51 2.59
CA LEU A 30 -21.37 3.46 3.39
C LEU A 30 -21.25 4.80 2.66
N SER A 31 -21.74 5.88 3.26
CA SER A 31 -21.56 7.23 2.73
C SER A 31 -20.20 7.82 3.09
N LYS A 32 -19.72 8.76 2.27
CA LYS A 32 -18.51 9.51 2.55
C LYS A 32 -18.56 10.25 3.90
N GLU A 33 -19.71 10.84 4.21
CA GLU A 33 -19.91 11.58 5.46
C GLU A 33 -19.81 10.66 6.70
N GLU A 34 -20.32 9.43 6.62
CA GLU A 34 -20.17 8.44 7.68
C GLU A 34 -18.70 8.03 7.86
N MET A 35 -17.97 7.82 6.75
CA MET A 35 -16.54 7.49 6.80
C MET A 35 -15.70 8.61 7.42
N GLU A 36 -15.95 9.87 7.05
CA GLU A 36 -15.20 11.04 7.57
C GLU A 36 -15.43 11.31 9.07
N LYS A 37 -16.53 10.79 9.65
CA LYS A 37 -16.82 10.91 11.09
C LYS A 37 -16.11 9.86 11.94
N LEU A 38 -15.56 8.80 11.33
CA LEU A 38 -14.90 7.74 12.08
C LEU A 38 -13.52 8.21 12.57
N PRO A 39 -13.19 7.99 13.85
CA PRO A 39 -11.85 8.24 14.33
C PRO A 39 -10.86 7.27 13.68
N GLU A 40 -9.65 7.76 13.41
CA GLU A 40 -8.55 6.91 12.96
C GLU A 40 -8.26 5.82 14.00
N LYS A 41 -8.09 4.59 13.54
CA LYS A 41 -7.72 3.46 14.39
C LYS A 41 -6.24 3.51 14.74
N MET A 42 -5.86 2.82 15.82
CA MET A 42 -4.48 2.82 16.32
C MET A 42 -3.51 2.24 15.28
N GLU A 43 -3.94 1.23 14.53
CA GLU A 43 -3.17 0.57 13.49
C GLU A 43 -2.90 1.52 12.31
N CYS A 44 -3.93 2.26 11.86
CA CYS A 44 -3.76 3.31 10.84
C CYS A 44 -2.80 4.40 11.32
N THR A 45 -2.95 4.84 12.58
CA THR A 45 -2.09 5.88 13.18
C THR A 45 -0.64 5.39 13.26
N ALA A 46 -0.42 4.17 13.76
CA ALA A 46 0.91 3.60 13.92
C ALA A 46 1.62 3.46 12.58
N TYR A 47 0.90 2.98 11.56
CA TYR A 47 1.48 2.80 10.23
C TYR A 47 1.79 4.15 9.57
N SER A 48 0.83 5.07 9.55
CA SER A 48 1.03 6.40 8.95
C SER A 48 2.14 7.18 9.65
N ARG A 49 2.23 7.10 10.98
CA ARG A 49 3.30 7.75 11.75
C ARG A 49 4.67 7.13 11.50
N TYR A 50 4.76 5.82 11.35
CA TYR A 50 6.03 5.16 11.03
C TYR A 50 6.59 5.63 9.68
N ILE A 51 5.74 5.71 8.64
CA ILE A 51 6.16 6.22 7.32
C ILE A 51 6.65 7.67 7.42
N LEU A 52 5.92 8.51 8.16
CA LEU A 52 6.30 9.92 8.36
C LEU A 52 7.61 10.06 9.13
N ASP A 53 7.83 9.23 10.16
CA ASP A 53 9.06 9.23 10.95
C ASP A 53 10.27 8.84 10.10
N VAL A 54 10.17 7.77 9.30
CA VAL A 54 11.21 7.39 8.33
C VAL A 54 11.44 8.53 7.33
N GLY A 55 10.37 9.10 6.77
CA GLY A 55 10.50 10.20 5.80
C GLY A 55 11.15 11.48 6.36
N GLN A 56 11.10 11.70 7.68
CA GLN A 56 11.70 12.85 8.35
C GLN A 56 13.11 12.58 8.87
N SER A 57 13.41 11.34 9.28
CA SER A 57 14.65 10.97 9.96
C SER A 57 15.68 10.29 9.06
N GLU A 58 15.26 9.73 7.92
CA GLU A 58 16.08 8.96 7.00
C GLU A 58 16.22 9.63 5.62
N ASP A 59 16.84 8.93 4.67
CA ASP A 59 16.99 9.38 3.29
C ASP A 59 15.79 8.99 2.40
N TRP A 60 15.82 9.49 1.15
CA TRP A 60 14.80 9.19 0.16
C TRP A 60 14.62 7.69 -0.11
N LEU A 61 15.70 6.91 -0.13
CA LEU A 61 15.63 5.47 -0.43
C LEU A 61 14.95 4.71 0.71
N ALA A 62 15.26 5.05 1.97
CA ALA A 62 14.57 4.51 3.14
C ALA A 62 13.07 4.80 3.12
N LEU A 63 12.66 6.01 2.74
CA LEU A 63 11.24 6.33 2.56
C LEU A 63 10.60 5.48 1.45
N GLN A 64 11.27 5.29 0.31
CA GLN A 64 10.75 4.39 -0.74
C GLN A 64 10.60 2.95 -0.22
N VAL A 65 11.55 2.48 0.58
CA VAL A 65 11.50 1.13 1.19
C VAL A 65 10.36 1.00 2.20
N ALA A 66 10.09 2.03 3.01
CA ALA A 66 8.96 2.02 3.96
C ALA A 66 7.59 1.98 3.25
N LEU A 67 7.49 2.54 2.04
CA LEU A 67 6.27 2.55 1.23
C LEU A 67 6.09 1.27 0.38
N ALA A 68 7.18 0.54 0.13
CA ALA A 68 7.20 -0.61 -0.77
C ALA A 68 6.27 -1.78 -0.38
N PRO A 69 6.12 -2.16 0.91
CA PRO A 69 5.23 -3.24 1.31
C PRO A 69 3.77 -3.02 0.88
N CYS A 70 3.28 -1.78 0.92
CA CYS A 70 1.94 -1.44 0.48
C CYS A 70 1.79 -1.69 -1.04
N LEU A 71 2.65 -1.07 -1.86
CA LEU A 71 2.59 -1.22 -3.32
C LEU A 71 2.75 -2.68 -3.77
N ILE A 72 3.83 -3.33 -3.31
CA ILE A 72 4.17 -4.69 -3.77
C ILE A 72 3.23 -5.72 -3.14
N GLY A 73 2.88 -5.55 -1.87
CA GLY A 73 2.05 -6.49 -1.11
C GLY A 73 0.64 -6.60 -1.66
N TYR A 74 -0.02 -5.48 -1.96
CA TYR A 74 -1.37 -5.51 -2.54
C TYR A 74 -1.38 -6.19 -3.91
N GLY A 75 -0.42 -5.88 -4.78
CA GLY A 75 -0.25 -6.55 -6.07
C GLY A 75 -0.02 -8.05 -5.93
N ALA A 76 0.85 -8.46 -4.99
CA ALA A 76 1.13 -9.87 -4.73
C ALA A 76 -0.09 -10.64 -4.19
N ILE A 77 -0.85 -10.05 -3.26
CA ILE A 77 -2.08 -10.63 -2.70
C ILE A 77 -3.13 -10.79 -3.80
N ALA A 78 -3.37 -9.73 -4.58
CA ALA A 78 -4.38 -9.73 -5.63
C ALA A 78 -4.03 -10.73 -6.74
N GLN A 79 -2.78 -10.75 -7.20
CA GLN A 79 -2.32 -11.72 -8.20
C GLN A 79 -2.50 -13.17 -7.73
N ARG A 80 -2.17 -13.46 -6.46
CA ARG A 80 -2.41 -14.78 -5.87
C ARG A 80 -3.89 -15.13 -5.91
N LEU A 81 -4.75 -14.27 -5.37
CA LEU A 81 -6.20 -14.50 -5.33
C LEU A 81 -6.81 -14.64 -6.72
N TYR A 82 -6.36 -13.84 -7.68
CA TYR A 82 -6.86 -13.87 -9.05
C TYR A 82 -6.53 -15.19 -9.75
N THR A 83 -5.33 -15.72 -9.57
CA THR A 83 -4.87 -16.96 -10.24
C THR A 83 -5.30 -18.25 -9.53
N GLU A 84 -5.62 -18.17 -8.25
CA GLU A 84 -5.94 -19.34 -7.45
C GLU A 84 -7.33 -19.92 -7.79
N GLU A 85 -7.39 -21.20 -8.16
CA GLU A 85 -8.64 -21.87 -8.58
C GLU A 85 -9.72 -21.88 -7.49
N LYS A 86 -9.29 -21.91 -6.22
CA LYS A 86 -10.21 -21.97 -5.07
C LYS A 86 -10.86 -20.62 -4.74
N THR A 87 -10.41 -19.53 -5.37
CA THR A 87 -10.99 -18.21 -5.13
C THR A 87 -12.38 -18.13 -5.74
N LEU A 88 -13.38 -17.83 -4.90
CA LEU A 88 -14.74 -17.60 -5.36
C LEU A 88 -14.76 -16.36 -6.27
N ARG A 89 -15.14 -16.54 -7.54
CA ARG A 89 -15.28 -15.44 -8.52
C ARG A 89 -16.73 -15.00 -8.64
N ASP A 90 -17.61 -15.92 -9.01
CA ASP A 90 -19.02 -15.63 -9.22
C ASP A 90 -19.73 -15.34 -7.89
N GLY A 91 -20.44 -14.21 -7.84
CA GLY A 91 -21.14 -13.78 -6.62
C GLY A 91 -20.23 -13.26 -5.50
N ASN A 92 -18.91 -13.16 -5.71
CA ASN A 92 -18.00 -12.61 -4.72
C ASN A 92 -18.06 -11.08 -4.72
N ARG A 93 -18.67 -10.52 -3.66
CA ARG A 93 -18.77 -9.07 -3.46
C ARG A 93 -17.43 -8.34 -3.37
N TYR A 94 -16.32 -9.05 -3.17
CA TYR A 94 -14.96 -8.50 -3.10
C TYR A 94 -14.17 -8.65 -4.40
N TRP A 95 -14.72 -9.30 -5.43
CA TRP A 95 -14.00 -9.58 -6.67
C TRP A 95 -13.49 -8.31 -7.36
N LYS A 96 -14.29 -7.24 -7.33
CA LYS A 96 -13.92 -5.92 -7.85
C LYS A 96 -12.62 -5.38 -7.27
N TRP A 97 -12.38 -5.60 -5.97
CA TRP A 97 -11.14 -5.20 -5.31
C TRP A 97 -9.95 -5.95 -5.91
N ILE A 98 -10.08 -7.27 -6.10
CA ILE A 98 -9.02 -8.10 -6.71
C ILE A 98 -8.73 -7.62 -8.14
N GLU A 99 -9.78 -7.37 -8.93
CA GLU A 99 -9.66 -6.86 -10.31
C GLU A 99 -8.89 -5.54 -10.39
N ASN A 100 -9.13 -4.61 -9.46
CA ASN A 100 -8.43 -3.34 -9.43
C ASN A 100 -6.91 -3.51 -9.22
N TYR A 101 -6.49 -4.42 -8.34
CA TYR A 101 -5.08 -4.62 -8.01
C TYR A 101 -4.32 -5.54 -8.98
N VAL A 102 -5.02 -6.19 -9.91
CA VAL A 102 -4.40 -6.90 -11.05
C VAL A 102 -4.56 -6.15 -12.38
N ALA A 103 -5.16 -4.95 -12.35
CA ALA A 103 -5.30 -4.12 -13.53
C ALA A 103 -3.93 -3.63 -14.04
N GLU A 104 -3.89 -3.27 -15.32
CA GLU A 104 -2.65 -2.88 -16.01
C GLU A 104 -1.97 -1.68 -15.35
N ASP A 105 -2.74 -0.69 -14.90
CA ASP A 105 -2.20 0.50 -14.24
C ASP A 105 -1.55 0.18 -12.89
N TYR A 106 -2.17 -0.66 -12.07
CA TYR A 106 -1.60 -1.07 -10.79
C TYR A 106 -0.38 -1.98 -10.98
N THR A 107 -0.46 -2.97 -11.87
CA THR A 107 0.65 -3.89 -12.16
C THR A 107 1.87 -3.16 -12.75
N GLU A 108 1.64 -2.16 -13.60
CA GLU A 108 2.70 -1.28 -14.09
C GLU A 108 3.32 -0.44 -12.97
N ALA A 109 2.51 0.08 -12.03
CA ALA A 109 3.04 0.79 -10.86
C ALA A 109 3.92 -0.10 -9.99
N VAL A 110 3.52 -1.36 -9.75
CA VAL A 110 4.32 -2.36 -9.01
C VAL A 110 5.65 -2.63 -9.72
N ARG A 111 5.63 -2.82 -11.05
CA ARG A 111 6.83 -3.05 -11.86
C ARG A 111 7.78 -1.86 -11.77
N LEU A 112 7.31 -0.65 -12.05
CA LEU A 112 8.11 0.57 -12.02
C LEU A 112 8.69 0.86 -10.63
N GLY A 113 7.88 0.69 -9.58
CA GLY A 113 8.34 0.85 -8.19
C GLY A 113 9.43 -0.15 -7.80
N SER A 114 9.27 -1.41 -8.22
CA SER A 114 10.26 -2.47 -7.97
C SER A 114 11.57 -2.20 -8.70
N GLU A 115 11.52 -1.85 -10.00
CA GLU A 115 12.70 -1.53 -10.80
C GLU A 115 13.48 -0.32 -10.26
N LEU A 116 12.75 0.69 -9.78
CA LEU A 116 13.35 1.86 -9.13
C LEU A 116 14.13 1.44 -7.88
N LEU A 117 13.51 0.68 -6.99
CA LEU A 117 14.18 0.17 -5.79
C LEU A 117 15.41 -0.66 -6.15
N GLU A 118 15.28 -1.65 -7.04
CA GLU A 118 16.39 -2.51 -7.46
C GLU A 118 17.56 -1.71 -8.04
N THR A 119 17.28 -0.69 -8.85
CA THR A 119 18.30 0.18 -9.44
C THR A 119 19.11 0.91 -8.38
N HIS A 120 18.45 1.41 -7.34
CA HIS A 120 19.11 2.14 -6.25
C HIS A 120 19.81 1.18 -5.28
N MET A 121 19.24 0.00 -5.00
CA MET A 121 19.81 -0.99 -4.08
C MET A 121 21.19 -1.50 -4.53
N ARG A 122 21.47 -1.54 -5.84
CA ARG A 122 22.79 -1.94 -6.37
C ARG A 122 23.96 -1.08 -5.90
N LYS A 123 23.68 0.13 -5.39
CA LYS A 123 24.69 1.10 -4.95
C LYS A 123 24.83 1.17 -3.43
N VAL A 124 24.05 0.38 -2.70
CA VAL A 124 23.97 0.44 -1.24
C VAL A 124 25.08 -0.40 -0.61
N SER A 125 25.70 0.10 0.46
CA SER A 125 26.67 -0.69 1.23
C SER A 125 25.99 -1.84 1.99
N PRO A 126 26.71 -2.93 2.32
CA PRO A 126 26.12 -4.01 3.12
C PRO A 126 25.47 -3.53 4.44
N SER A 127 26.12 -2.61 5.16
CA SER A 127 25.56 -2.06 6.41
C SER A 127 24.25 -1.30 6.20
N ARG A 128 24.17 -0.49 5.13
CA ARG A 128 22.95 0.25 4.82
C ARG A 128 21.84 -0.66 4.31
N MET A 129 22.18 -1.75 3.62
CA MET A 129 21.20 -2.77 3.23
C MET A 129 20.52 -3.39 4.47
N GLU A 130 21.28 -3.69 5.53
CA GLU A 130 20.70 -4.23 6.77
C GLU A 130 19.73 -3.25 7.45
N GLU A 131 20.00 -1.95 7.39
CA GLU A 131 19.10 -0.90 7.89
C GLU A 131 17.79 -0.85 7.08
N LEU A 132 17.91 -0.86 5.75
CA LEU A 132 16.75 -0.82 4.85
C LEU A 132 15.88 -2.09 4.98
N ILE A 133 16.49 -3.26 5.18
CA ILE A 133 15.76 -4.50 5.45
C ILE A 133 14.91 -4.37 6.72
N LYS A 134 15.45 -3.76 7.80
CA LYS A 134 14.69 -3.54 9.04
C LYS A 134 13.50 -2.61 8.82
N ILE A 135 13.65 -1.58 8.00
CA ILE A 135 12.57 -0.67 7.62
C ILE A 135 11.47 -1.40 6.86
N PHE A 136 11.85 -2.21 5.86
CA PHE A 136 10.92 -3.01 5.09
C PHE A 136 10.14 -4.00 5.97
N ILE A 137 10.84 -4.71 6.85
CA ILE A 137 10.22 -5.66 7.79
C ILE A 137 9.21 -4.93 8.67
N ARG A 138 9.60 -3.81 9.30
CA ARG A 138 8.73 -3.06 10.19
C ARG A 138 7.49 -2.52 9.47
N ALA A 139 7.65 -1.97 8.27
CA ALA A 139 6.52 -1.50 7.47
C ALA A 139 5.58 -2.67 7.09
N THR A 140 6.13 -3.84 6.80
CA THR A 140 5.34 -5.06 6.52
C THR A 140 4.57 -5.53 7.75
N GLU A 141 5.17 -5.52 8.94
CA GLU A 141 4.48 -5.84 10.21
C GLU A 141 3.29 -4.90 10.46
N LEU A 142 3.47 -3.60 10.22
CA LEU A 142 2.41 -2.60 10.39
C LEU A 142 1.27 -2.80 9.39
N GLU A 143 1.57 -3.17 8.15
CA GLU A 143 0.57 -3.55 7.14
C GLU A 143 -0.22 -4.81 7.56
N ILE A 144 0.45 -5.80 8.16
CA ILE A 144 -0.23 -7.00 8.69
C ILE A 144 -1.21 -6.63 9.82
N GLU A 145 -0.83 -5.71 10.71
CA GLU A 145 -1.72 -5.21 11.76
C GLU A 145 -2.88 -4.39 11.16
N PHE A 146 -2.64 -3.63 10.08
CA PHE A 146 -3.70 -2.94 9.33
C PHE A 146 -4.75 -3.93 8.76
N TRP A 147 -4.31 -5.03 8.17
CA TRP A 147 -5.23 -6.09 7.73
C TRP A 147 -5.96 -6.77 8.89
N SER A 148 -5.26 -6.98 10.01
CA SER A 148 -5.82 -7.58 11.23
C SER A 148 -6.92 -6.72 11.84
N MET A 149 -6.76 -5.40 11.83
CA MET A 149 -7.79 -4.44 12.23
C MET A 149 -9.07 -4.64 11.41
N GLY A 150 -8.96 -4.81 10.08
CA GLY A 150 -10.11 -5.05 9.20
C GLY A 150 -10.85 -6.37 9.48
N LEU A 151 -10.14 -7.38 9.99
CA LEU A 151 -10.71 -8.68 10.39
C LEU A 151 -11.27 -8.70 11.81
N GLY A 152 -11.14 -7.61 12.57
CA GLY A 152 -11.54 -7.53 13.97
C GLY A 152 -10.56 -8.25 14.93
N SER A 153 -9.36 -8.58 14.46
CA SER A 153 -8.29 -9.20 15.25
C SER A 153 -7.17 -8.23 15.64
N GLY A 154 -7.37 -6.92 15.42
CA GLY A 154 -6.47 -5.86 15.90
C GLY A 154 -6.38 -5.83 17.42
N ARG A 155 -5.28 -5.29 17.95
CA ARG A 155 -5.04 -5.21 19.41
C ARG A 155 -6.08 -4.27 20.03
N GLN A 156 -6.96 -4.80 20.88
CA GLN A 156 -7.92 -4.02 21.67
C GLN A 156 -7.21 -3.18 22.75
#